data_AF-A0A556UZN4-F1
#
_entry.id   AF-A0A556UZN4-F1
#
_cell.length_a   1.000
_cell.length_b   1.000
_cell.length_c   1.000
_cell.angle_alpha   90.00
_cell.angle_beta   90.00
_cell.angle_gamma   90.00
#
_symmetry.space_group_name_H-M   'P 1'
#
loop_
_entity.id
_entity.type
_entity.pdbx_description
1 polymer ?
#
loop_
_entity_poly.entity_id
_entity_poly.type
_entity_poly.pdbx_seq_one_letter_code
_entity_poly.pdbx_strand_id
1 'polypeptide(L)'
;MECVYQSTGQQQCKAYESLLILGSDIQAARAMIIVCCMVSAISLLILFAGAEFTTCVENEDAKPKICLAAGVGMLIAGLLLIIPVSWTANNVVSNFNNPLANPSSRRELGPCIFIGWAGGVLLLLAGGLLCCFSRPRSGGSGGTAKYYSNSASAPAKNYV
;
A
#
# COMPACT_ATOMS: atom_id res chain seq x y z
N MET A 1 3.62 20.91 6.22
CA MET A 1 3.05 21.79 7.23
C MET A 1 3.68 21.43 8.55
N GLU A 2 4.12 22.44 9.29
CA GLU A 2 4.54 22.30 10.67
C GLU A 2 3.53 23.09 11.50
N CYS A 3 2.98 22.48 12.53
CA CYS A 3 2.04 23.13 13.42
C CYS A 3 2.64 23.18 14.82
N VAL A 4 2.71 24.38 15.39
CA VAL A 4 3.18 24.61 16.75
C VAL A 4 2.00 25.02 17.61
N TYR A 5 1.88 24.42 18.78
CA TYR A 5 0.97 24.87 19.83
C TYR A 5 1.73 25.80 20.76
N GLN A 6 1.29 27.06 20.83
CA GLN A 6 1.81 28.00 21.81
C GLN A 6 0.98 27.93 23.11
N SER A 7 1.63 28.16 24.26
CA SER A 7 0.98 28.15 25.58
C SER A 7 -0.16 29.17 25.73
N THR A 8 -0.28 30.12 24.81
CA THR A 8 -1.40 31.07 24.67
C THR A 8 -2.67 30.43 24.08
N GLY A 9 -2.65 29.13 23.75
CA GLY A 9 -3.77 28.39 23.16
C GLY A 9 -3.93 28.57 21.66
N GLN A 10 -3.04 29.34 21.01
CA GLN A 10 -3.05 29.49 19.56
C GLN A 10 -2.27 28.36 18.89
N GLN A 11 -2.88 27.76 17.86
CA GLN A 11 -2.24 26.78 17.00
C GLN A 11 -1.84 27.46 15.69
N GLN A 12 -0.53 27.58 15.45
CA GLN A 12 0.01 28.23 14.25
C GLN A 12 0.56 27.15 13.32
N CYS A 13 -0.05 26.98 12.15
CA CYS A 13 0.41 26.05 11.14
C CYS A 13 1.06 26.80 9.99
N LYS A 14 2.35 26.55 9.73
CA LYS A 14 3.09 27.13 8.61
C LYS A 14 3.34 26.06 7.54
N ALA A 15 3.02 26.39 6.29
CA ALA A 15 3.43 25.58 5.16
C ALA A 15 4.96 25.65 5.01
N TYR A 16 5.59 24.59 4.49
CA TYR A 16 7.02 24.66 4.20
C TYR A 16 7.20 25.54 2.96
N GLU A 17 7.73 26.75 3.13
CA GLU A 17 7.90 27.77 2.09
C GLU A 17 8.92 27.35 1.00
N SER A 18 9.77 26.36 1.26
CA SER A 18 10.77 25.89 0.29
C SER A 18 11.14 24.42 0.53
N LEU A 19 11.12 23.62 -0.55
CA LEU A 19 11.56 22.22 -0.54
C LEU A 19 13.06 22.07 -0.25
N LEU A 20 13.86 23.12 -0.49
CA LEU A 20 15.32 23.14 -0.33
C LEU A 20 15.81 23.30 1.13
N ILE A 21 14.93 23.71 2.06
CA ILE A 21 15.24 23.92 3.49
C ILE A 21 14.88 22.69 4.34
N LEU A 22 14.18 21.73 3.75
CA LEU A 22 13.74 20.51 4.41
C LEU A 22 14.85 19.45 4.32
N GLY A 23 15.27 18.87 5.45
CA GLY A 23 16.35 17.89 5.48
C GLY A 23 16.17 16.78 4.44
N SER A 24 17.27 16.36 3.81
CA SER A 24 17.30 15.40 2.70
C SER A 24 16.50 14.12 2.98
N ASP A 25 16.50 13.67 4.23
CA ASP A 25 15.83 12.45 4.67
C ASP A 25 14.30 12.55 4.55
N ILE A 26 13.75 13.73 4.84
CA ILE A 26 12.31 13.99 4.74
C ILE A 26 11.89 14.17 3.27
N GLN A 27 12.76 14.73 2.44
CA GLN A 27 12.53 14.83 1.01
C GLN A 27 12.53 13.44 0.35
N ALA A 28 13.49 12.58 0.71
CA ALA A 28 13.53 11.19 0.26
C ALA A 28 12.30 10.39 0.73
N ALA A 29 11.89 10.55 1.99
CA ALA A 29 10.68 9.92 2.51
C ALA A 29 9.43 10.34 1.71
N ARG A 30 9.27 11.64 1.41
CA ARG A 30 8.15 12.12 0.58
C ARG A 30 8.14 11.49 -0.81
N ALA A 31 9.30 11.41 -1.46
CA ALA A 31 9.42 10.79 -2.77
C ALA A 31 9.00 9.30 -2.72
N MET A 32 9.47 8.56 -1.71
CA MET A 32 9.09 7.15 -1.52
C MET A 32 7.58 6.97 -1.29
N ILE A 33 6.95 7.83 -0.49
CA ILE A 33 5.49 7.78 -0.25
C ILE A 33 4.71 8.08 -1.54
N ILE A 34 5.12 9.08 -2.32
CA ILE A 34 4.46 9.41 -3.59
C ILE A 34 4.57 8.24 -4.57
N VAL A 35 5.77 7.65 -4.70
CA VAL A 35 5.99 6.48 -5.56
C VAL A 35 5.14 5.30 -5.07
N CYS A 36 5.08 5.05 -3.76
CA CYS A 36 4.20 4.04 -3.18
C CYS A 36 2.73 4.24 -3.58
N CYS A 37 2.21 5.47 -3.49
CA CYS A 37 0.84 5.79 -3.90
C CYS A 37 0.60 5.51 -5.38
N MET A 38 1.54 5.90 -6.26
CA MET A 38 1.44 5.64 -7.70
C MET A 38 1.45 4.14 -8.00
N VAL A 39 2.37 3.38 -7.41
CA VAL A 39 2.44 1.92 -7.59
C VAL A 39 1.19 1.23 -7.05
N SER A 40 0.67 1.67 -5.89
CA SER A 40 -0.58 1.15 -5.32
C SER A 40 -1.77 1.40 -6.24
N ALA A 41 -1.88 2.61 -6.78
CA ALA A 41 -2.95 2.98 -7.71
C ALA A 41 -2.89 2.15 -9.00
N ILE A 42 -1.70 2.00 -9.60
CA ILE A 42 -1.51 1.16 -10.79
C ILE A 42 -1.87 -0.30 -10.48
N SER A 43 -1.42 -0.83 -9.33
CA SER A 43 -1.73 -2.20 -8.93
C SER A 43 -3.23 -2.44 -8.73
N LEU A 44 -3.95 -1.47 -8.16
CA LEU A 44 -5.40 -1.50 -8.03
C LEU A 44 -6.11 -1.47 -9.39
N LEU A 45 -5.65 -0.64 -10.33
CA LEU A 45 -6.21 -0.59 -11.69
C LEU A 45 -6.02 -1.93 -12.42
N ILE A 46 -4.84 -2.54 -12.29
CA ILE A 46 -4.56 -3.88 -12.85
C ILE A 46 -5.47 -4.92 -12.18
N LEU A 47 -5.69 -4.83 -10.86
CA LEU A 47 -6.58 -5.73 -10.14
C LEU A 47 -8.03 -5.62 -10.64
N PHE A 48 -8.54 -4.40 -10.85
CA PHE A 48 -9.87 -4.19 -11.40
C PHE A 48 -10.01 -4.76 -12.82
N ALA A 49 -8.99 -4.61 -13.66
CA ALA A 49 -8.98 -5.21 -15.00
C ALA A 49 -8.96 -6.75 -14.98
N GLY A 50 -8.46 -7.36 -13.90
CA GLY A 50 -8.46 -8.82 -13.70
C GLY A 50 -9.71 -9.37 -13.01
N ALA A 51 -10.64 -8.52 -12.57
CA ALA A 51 -11.84 -8.93 -11.85
C ALA A 51 -12.91 -9.51 -12.79
N GLU A 52 -13.62 -10.54 -12.32
CA GLU A 52 -14.71 -11.20 -13.04
C GLU A 52 -15.85 -10.25 -13.46
N PHE A 53 -16.06 -9.16 -12.70
CA PHE A 53 -17.09 -8.16 -12.97
C PHE A 53 -16.72 -7.16 -14.09
N THR A 54 -15.52 -7.25 -14.67
CA THR A 54 -15.03 -6.34 -15.70
C THR A 54 -14.66 -7.12 -16.95
N THR A 55 -15.47 -7.01 -18.01
CA THR A 55 -15.22 -7.59 -19.34
C THR A 55 -14.11 -6.83 -20.10
N CYS A 56 -12.98 -6.56 -19.45
CA CYS A 56 -11.80 -5.99 -20.13
C CYS A 56 -10.93 -7.06 -20.77
N VAL A 57 -10.97 -8.30 -20.26
CA VAL A 57 -10.15 -9.42 -20.73
C VAL A 57 -11.01 -10.66 -20.89
N GLU A 58 -11.21 -11.08 -22.14
CA GLU A 58 -12.03 -12.25 -22.50
C GLU A 58 -11.26 -13.57 -22.36
N ASN A 59 -9.92 -13.51 -22.26
CA ASN A 59 -9.06 -14.67 -22.09
C ASN A 59 -9.03 -15.13 -20.62
N GLU A 60 -9.65 -16.27 -20.32
CA GLU A 60 -9.69 -16.84 -18.95
C GLU A 60 -8.30 -17.17 -18.39
N ASP A 61 -7.35 -17.57 -19.23
CA ASP A 61 -5.96 -17.88 -18.83
C ASP A 61 -5.13 -16.64 -18.45
N ALA A 62 -5.56 -15.45 -18.89
CA ALA A 62 -4.87 -14.19 -18.62
C ALA A 62 -5.27 -13.59 -17.27
N LYS A 63 -6.52 -13.81 -16.83
CA LYS A 63 -7.05 -13.30 -15.55
C LYS A 63 -6.18 -13.65 -14.33
N PRO A 64 -5.77 -14.92 -14.09
CA PRO A 64 -4.93 -15.24 -12.92
C PRO A 64 -3.55 -14.61 -13.01
N LYS A 65 -2.99 -14.45 -14.21
CA LYS A 65 -1.68 -13.79 -14.41
C LYS A 65 -1.76 -12.29 -14.10
N ILE A 66 -2.87 -11.64 -14.47
CA ILE A 66 -3.13 -10.22 -14.18
C ILE A 66 -3.32 -10.02 -12.68
N CYS A 67 -4.12 -10.85 -12.01
CA CYS A 67 -4.30 -10.80 -10.55
C CYS A 67 -2.99 -11.07 -9.79
N LEU A 68 -2.15 -11.99 -10.28
CA LEU A 68 -0.82 -12.22 -9.73
C LEU A 68 0.08 -10.99 -9.88
N ALA A 69 0.09 -10.35 -11.05
CA ALA A 69 0.87 -9.13 -11.29
C ALA A 69 0.41 -7.98 -10.37
N ALA A 70 -0.90 -7.80 -10.20
CA ALA A 70 -1.46 -6.83 -9.26
C ALA A 70 -1.05 -7.14 -7.80
N GLY A 71 -1.07 -8.41 -7.40
CA GLY A 71 -0.65 -8.85 -6.08
C GLY A 71 0.83 -8.54 -5.80
N VAL A 72 1.72 -8.83 -6.75
CA VAL A 72 3.15 -8.49 -6.65
C VAL A 72 3.35 -6.97 -6.57
N GLY A 73 2.61 -6.20 -7.37
CA GLY A 73 2.62 -4.74 -7.32
C GLY A 73 2.22 -4.18 -5.94
N MET A 74 1.16 -4.74 -5.33
CA MET A 74 0.74 -4.39 -3.97
C MET A 74 1.79 -4.75 -2.91
N LEU A 75 2.47 -5.90 -3.04
CA LEU A 75 3.56 -6.27 -2.13
C LEU A 75 4.71 -5.26 -2.20
N ILE A 76 5.12 -4.90 -3.42
CA ILE A 76 6.17 -3.91 -3.66
C ILE A 76 5.77 -2.56 -3.04
N ALA A 77 4.53 -2.11 -3.27
CA ALA A 77 4.02 -0.88 -2.69
C ALA A 77 4.02 -0.90 -1.16
N GLY A 78 3.59 -2.00 -0.53
CA GLY A 78 3.62 -2.18 0.93
C GLY A 78 5.05 -2.07 1.50
N LEU A 79 6.04 -2.65 0.83
CA LEU A 79 7.46 -2.52 1.23
C LEU A 79 7.96 -1.07 1.08
N LEU A 80 7.65 -0.42 -0.04
CA LEU A 80 7.98 0.99 -0.29
C LEU A 80 7.35 1.94 0.74
N LEU A 81 6.24 1.56 1.37
CA LEU A 81 5.61 2.31 2.46
C LEU A 81 6.29 2.06 3.82
N ILE A 82 6.58 0.79 4.14
CA ILE A 82 7.13 0.41 5.45
C ILE A 82 8.57 0.93 5.64
N ILE A 83 9.40 0.93 4.59
CA ILE A 83 10.80 1.37 4.66
C ILE A 83 10.93 2.82 5.17
N PRO A 84 10.34 3.86 4.54
CA PRO A 84 10.47 5.25 4.99
C PRO A 84 9.80 5.49 6.35
N VAL A 85 8.66 4.83 6.63
CA VAL A 85 7.96 4.95 7.91
C VAL A 85 8.81 4.37 9.05
N SER A 86 9.43 3.21 8.84
CA SER A 86 10.29 2.58 9.84
C SER A 86 11.60 3.34 10.03
N TRP A 87 12.16 3.90 8.95
CA TRP A 87 13.35 4.75 9.01
C TRP A 87 13.10 6.01 9.84
N THR A 88 11.99 6.72 9.55
CA THR A 88 11.60 7.92 10.31
C THR A 88 11.35 7.61 11.78
N ALA A 89 10.69 6.49 12.09
CA ALA A 89 10.51 6.03 13.47
C ALA A 89 11.84 5.73 14.16
N ASN A 90 12.78 5.04 13.49
CA ASN A 90 14.10 4.73 14.02
C ASN A 90 14.91 5.98 14.34
N ASN A 91 14.87 7.00 13.47
CA ASN A 91 15.55 8.27 13.69
C ASN A 91 14.98 9.00 14.91
N VAL A 92 13.66 8.97 15.10
CA VAL A 92 13.00 9.53 16.28
C VAL A 92 13.44 8.82 17.56
N VAL A 93 13.40 7.49 17.59
CA VAL A 93 13.81 6.69 18.76
C VAL A 93 15.29 6.86 19.07
N SER A 94 16.15 6.88 18.05
CA SER A 94 17.59 7.10 18.22
C SER A 94 17.88 8.48 18.80
N ASN A 95 17.12 9.50 18.41
CA ASN A 95 17.26 10.85 18.94
C ASN A 95 16.79 10.97 20.40
N PHE A 96 15.81 10.18 20.83
CA PHE A 96 15.41 10.10 22.24
C PHE A 96 16.48 9.47 23.13
N ASN A 97 17.14 8.41 22.65
CA ASN A 97 18.11 7.64 23.41
C ASN A 97 19.52 8.24 23.38
N ASN A 98 19.75 9.34 22.66
CA ASN A 98 21.06 9.98 22.57
C ASN A 98 21.31 10.86 23.81
N PRO A 99 22.28 10.52 24.68
CA PRO A 99 22.57 11.28 25.89
C PRO A 99 23.15 12.67 25.61
N LEU A 100 23.64 12.92 24.39
CA LEU A 100 24.17 14.21 23.95
C LEU A 100 23.11 15.14 23.34
N ALA A 101 21.87 14.65 23.16
CA ALA A 101 20.79 15.44 22.60
C ALA A 101 20.17 16.34 23.68
N ASN A 102 19.99 17.63 23.36
CA ASN A 102 19.35 18.58 24.25
C ASN A 102 17.96 18.05 24.67
N PRO A 103 17.58 18.14 25.97
CA PRO A 103 16.29 17.64 26.46
C PRO A 103 15.09 18.35 25.79
N SER A 104 15.29 19.57 25.28
CA SER A 104 14.32 20.33 24.48
C SER A 104 14.14 19.82 23.04
N SER A 105 14.94 18.86 22.57
CA SER A 105 14.87 18.27 21.23
C SER A 105 14.29 16.84 21.20
N ARG A 106 13.69 16.39 22.32
CA ARG A 106 12.97 15.11 22.36
C ARG A 106 11.73 15.20 21.46
N ARG A 107 11.66 14.36 20.43
CA ARG A 107 10.62 14.40 19.38
C ARG A 107 9.72 13.19 19.51
N GLU A 108 8.44 13.33 19.80
CA GLU A 108 7.54 12.16 19.91
C GLU A 108 7.15 11.55 18.55
N LEU A 109 6.78 10.26 18.57
CA LEU A 109 6.27 9.57 17.39
C LEU A 109 4.88 10.11 17.05
N GLY A 110 4.75 10.69 15.85
CA GLY A 110 3.46 11.19 15.38
C GLY A 110 2.47 10.04 15.03
N PRO A 111 1.15 10.28 15.15
CA PRO A 111 0.12 9.29 14.84
C PRO A 111 0.19 8.75 13.40
N CYS A 112 0.71 9.56 12.47
CA CYS A 112 0.87 9.22 11.06
C CYS A 112 1.75 7.98 10.82
N ILE A 113 2.72 7.72 11.70
CA ILE A 113 3.65 6.59 11.60
C ILE A 113 2.90 5.27 11.80
N PHE A 114 2.00 5.23 12.78
CA PHE A 114 1.16 4.05 13.04
C PHE A 114 0.21 3.76 11.89
N ILE A 115 -0.38 4.82 11.30
CA ILE A 115 -1.23 4.68 10.11
C ILE A 115 -0.41 4.16 8.92
N GLY A 116 0.84 4.64 8.75
CA GLY A 116 1.76 4.15 7.73
C GLY A 116 2.08 2.67 7.87
N TRP A 117 2.37 2.20 9.09
CA TRP A 117 2.56 0.77 9.36
C TRP A 117 1.30 -0.05 9.12
N ALA A 118 0.16 0.39 9.62
CA ALA A 118 -1.12 -0.29 9.40
C ALA A 118 -1.43 -0.42 7.90
N GLY A 119 -1.26 0.67 7.13
CA GLY A 119 -1.44 0.67 5.68
C GLY A 119 -0.44 -0.23 4.95
N GLY A 120 0.84 -0.22 5.36
CA GLY A 120 1.88 -1.06 4.77
C GLY A 120 1.61 -2.56 5.00
N VAL A 121 1.24 -2.94 6.22
CA VAL A 121 0.85 -4.33 6.56
C VAL A 121 -0.39 -4.75 5.78
N LEU A 122 -1.39 -3.87 5.67
CA LEU A 122 -2.60 -4.15 4.91
C LEU A 122 -2.30 -4.39 3.42
N LEU A 123 -1.43 -3.57 2.81
CA LEU A 123 -0.98 -3.76 1.42
C LEU A 123 -0.22 -5.07 1.24
N LEU A 124 0.64 -5.44 2.20
CA LEU A 124 1.35 -6.73 2.17
C LEU A 124 0.41 -7.92 2.28
N LEU A 125 -0.57 -7.86 3.18
CA LEU A 125 -1.57 -8.91 3.34
C LEU A 125 -2.44 -9.02 2.09
N ALA A 126 -2.92 -7.90 1.54
CA ALA A 126 -3.71 -7.88 0.31
C ALA A 126 -2.93 -8.47 -0.87
N GLY A 127 -1.68 -8.02 -1.10
CA GLY A 127 -0.82 -8.53 -2.16
C GLY A 127 -0.49 -10.02 -1.97
N GLY A 128 -0.21 -10.44 -0.74
CA GLY A 128 0.09 -11.83 -0.40
C GLY A 128 -1.11 -12.75 -0.63
N LEU A 129 -2.31 -12.36 -0.20
CA LEU A 129 -3.55 -13.10 -0.45
C LEU A 129 -3.81 -13.22 -1.96
N LEU A 130 -3.69 -12.13 -2.71
CA LEU A 130 -3.84 -12.14 -4.17
C LEU A 130 -2.83 -13.08 -4.85
N CYS A 131 -1.58 -13.07 -4.42
CA CYS A 131 -0.56 -13.99 -4.94
C CYS A 131 -0.89 -15.45 -4.63
N CYS A 132 -1.41 -15.75 -3.43
CA CYS A 132 -1.79 -17.10 -3.03
C CYS A 132 -2.99 -17.63 -3.82
N PHE A 133 -4.01 -16.80 -4.03
CA PHE A 133 -5.22 -17.19 -4.78
C PHE A 133 -5.03 -17.22 -6.29
N SER A 134 -4.08 -16.45 -6.83
CA SER A 134 -3.84 -16.35 -8.29
C SER A 134 -2.84 -17.37 -8.82
N ARG A 135 -2.28 -18.25 -7.99
CA ARG A 135 -1.32 -19.27 -8.44
C ARG A 135 -2.00 -20.28 -9.37
N PRO A 136 -1.55 -20.43 -10.63
CA PRO A 136 -2.03 -21.50 -11.50
C PRO A 136 -1.66 -22.85 -10.87
N ARG A 137 -2.68 -23.69 -10.66
CA ARG A 137 -2.58 -24.97 -9.98
C ARG A 137 -1.66 -25.94 -10.74
N SER A 138 -0.38 -25.96 -10.36
CA SER A 138 0.54 -27.05 -10.71
C SER A 138 0.57 -28.04 -9.53
N GLY A 139 -0.19 -29.13 -9.67
CA GLY A 139 -0.07 -30.39 -8.89
C GLY A 139 -0.03 -30.30 -7.36
N GLY A 140 -1.15 -30.64 -6.69
CA GLY A 140 -1.12 -31.02 -5.26
C GLY A 140 -2.30 -30.55 -4.42
N SER A 141 -3.01 -31.51 -3.85
CA SER A 141 -3.92 -31.51 -2.68
C SER A 141 -4.44 -30.20 -2.05
N GLY A 142 -5.77 -30.14 -1.89
CA GLY A 142 -6.42 -29.61 -0.68
C GLY A 142 -6.85 -28.14 -0.66
N GLY A 143 -8.12 -27.87 -0.98
CA GLY A 143 -8.77 -26.58 -0.70
C GLY A 143 -9.62 -26.04 -1.84
N THR A 144 -10.66 -26.76 -2.24
CA THR A 144 -11.66 -26.27 -3.20
C THR A 144 -12.48 -25.12 -2.60
N ALA A 145 -12.10 -23.88 -2.89
CA ALA A 145 -13.05 -22.79 -2.97
C ALA A 145 -13.60 -22.76 -4.41
N LYS A 146 -14.59 -23.61 -4.69
CA LYS A 146 -15.38 -23.50 -5.93
C LYS A 146 -16.18 -22.20 -5.84
N TYR A 147 -15.78 -21.18 -6.60
CA TYR A 147 -16.70 -20.09 -6.92
C TYR A 147 -17.76 -20.66 -7.87
N TYR A 148 -18.96 -20.88 -7.34
CA TYR A 148 -20.15 -21.18 -8.12
C TYR A 148 -20.50 -19.91 -8.92
N SER A 149 -20.05 -19.86 -10.17
CA SER A 149 -20.59 -18.88 -11.12
C SER A 149 -21.98 -19.40 -11.52
N ASN A 150 -23.02 -18.69 -11.09
CA ASN A 150 -24.37 -18.87 -11.61
C ASN A 150 -24.41 -18.33 -13.05
N SER A 151 -23.87 -19.08 -14.01
CA SER A 151 -24.20 -18.89 -15.41
C SER A 151 -25.60 -19.44 -15.61
N ALA A 152 -26.60 -18.56 -15.63
CA ALA A 152 -27.93 -18.88 -16.11
C ALA A 152 -27.79 -19.47 -17.53
N SER A 153 -28.16 -20.75 -17.67
CA SER A 153 -28.16 -21.47 -18.94
C SER A 153 -29.03 -20.73 -19.95
N ALA A 154 -28.41 -20.16 -21.00
CA ALA A 154 -29.13 -19.65 -22.15
C ALA A 154 -29.95 -20.80 -22.81
N PRO A 155 -31.22 -20.58 -23.20
CA PRO A 155 -32.03 -21.63 -23.80
C PRO A 155 -31.48 -21.98 -25.19
N ALA A 156 -31.27 -23.27 -25.43
CA ALA A 156 -30.87 -23.80 -26.73
C ALA A 156 -31.96 -23.50 -27.77
N LYS A 157 -31.67 -22.60 -28.72
CA LYS A 157 -32.46 -22.45 -29.94
C LYS A 157 -32.04 -23.55 -30.93
N ASN A 158 -32.84 -24.61 -31.02
CA ASN A 158 -32.85 -25.50 -32.17
C ASN A 158 -34.18 -25.30 -32.90
N TYR A 159 -34.12 -24.82 -34.15
CA TYR A 159 -35.19 -25.01 -35.13
C TYR A 159 -34.54 -25.53 -36.42
N VAL A 160 -34.79 -26.80 -36.70
CA VAL A 160 -34.95 -27.37 -38.04
C VAL A 160 -36.42 -27.69 -38.17
#